data_AF-A0A9W6B4F4-F1
#
_entry.id   AF-A0A9W6B4F4-F1
#
_cell.length_a   1.000
_cell.length_b   1.000
_cell.length_c   1.000
_cell.angle_alpha   90.00
_cell.angle_beta   90.00
_cell.angle_gamma   90.00
#
_symmetry.space_group_name_H-M   'P 1'
#
loop_
_entity.id
_entity.type
_entity.pdbx_description
1 polymer ?
#
loop_
_entity_poly.entity_id
_entity_poly.type
_entity_poly.pdbx_seq_one_letter_code
_entity_poly.pdbx_strand_id
1 'polypeptide(L)'
;MKITYKSLLYISLAATTLFYSCDNEIVDYGQTIDDVETGTADLTDTDGDGLSDVAENMLLGQDTDSDNIPDYLDDDDDNDGVLTVDEMPDENGNGVPDDSYDLDGDDIPNYLDTDDDGDGVLTEDEGPLVIQDTDEDGVLDYLDDDDDNDGVPTLVENGGTLQNSDSDGTPDYLDTDDDNDGILTMYEDYENGLDSDGDGILNYLEEDDDGDGKLSDFENADPDGDGDPVDAYDSDGDGTPDYLDIYNYDMTSCDGSDSVVDNFALFDLELYVSDVMEANLPTGASITVSFHTSENGAYYNNNMVSSTTDYVNSSQSEDIVYMRIMDNITSTFTIEELYLFVIVPDTAGGTAVYDTFGNECL
;
A
#
# COMPACT_ATOMS: atom_id res chain seq x y z
N MET A 1 -55.56 33.00 -43.22
CA MET A 1 -54.36 32.84 -44.07
C MET A 1 -53.33 32.12 -43.18
N LYS A 2 -53.11 30.79 -43.10
CA LYS A 2 -53.24 29.61 -44.00
C LYS A 2 -52.76 29.95 -45.41
N ILE A 3 -51.68 29.39 -45.96
CA ILE A 3 -51.19 28.01 -45.87
C ILE A 3 -49.66 27.95 -46.04
N THR A 4 -49.08 26.95 -45.40
CA THR A 4 -47.72 26.40 -45.35
C THR A 4 -47.15 25.91 -46.71
N TYR A 5 -45.82 25.70 -46.70
CA TYR A 5 -44.95 24.74 -47.42
C TYR A 5 -43.96 25.31 -48.44
N LYS A 6 -42.65 25.17 -48.15
CA LYS A 6 -41.84 24.03 -48.64
C LYS A 6 -40.45 24.00 -48.01
N SER A 7 -40.06 22.81 -47.58
CA SER A 7 -38.70 22.38 -47.26
C SER A 7 -37.98 21.83 -48.52
N LEU A 8 -36.64 21.72 -48.39
CA LEU A 8 -35.62 20.93 -49.12
C LEU A 8 -34.59 21.69 -50.00
N LEU A 9 -33.41 21.92 -49.40
CA LEU A 9 -32.12 21.21 -49.63
C LEU A 9 -31.12 21.66 -50.73
N TYR A 10 -29.87 21.90 -50.24
CA TYR A 10 -28.50 21.96 -50.81
C TYR A 10 -28.10 22.94 -51.93
N ILE A 11 -27.02 23.71 -51.68
CA ILE A 11 -25.68 23.61 -52.32
C ILE A 11 -24.68 24.46 -51.51
N SER A 12 -23.43 23.97 -51.41
CA SER A 12 -22.34 24.47 -50.56
C SER A 12 -21.49 25.60 -51.17
N LEU A 13 -20.60 26.12 -50.29
CA LEU A 13 -19.32 26.80 -50.48
C LEU A 13 -19.32 28.24 -51.03
N ALA A 14 -18.97 29.21 -50.17
CA ALA A 14 -17.61 29.77 -50.06
C ALA A 14 -17.63 31.13 -49.32
N ALA A 15 -16.61 31.35 -48.51
CA ALA A 15 -16.42 32.41 -47.53
C ALA A 15 -16.50 33.86 -48.06
N THR A 16 -16.87 34.78 -47.18
CA THR A 16 -16.51 36.20 -47.31
C THR A 16 -16.44 36.84 -45.92
N THR A 17 -15.22 37.10 -45.47
CA THR A 17 -14.88 37.87 -44.26
C THR A 17 -15.08 39.37 -44.52
N LEU A 18 -15.64 40.07 -43.53
CA LEU A 18 -15.84 41.52 -43.51
C LEU A 18 -14.64 42.20 -42.84
N PHE A 19 -13.99 43.13 -43.55
CA PHE A 19 -12.97 44.02 -42.98
C PHE A 19 -13.63 45.25 -42.33
N TYR A 20 -13.26 45.55 -41.08
CA TYR A 20 -13.47 46.86 -40.45
C TYR A 20 -12.18 47.68 -40.59
N SER A 21 -12.32 48.92 -41.05
CA SER A 21 -11.24 49.92 -41.14
C SER A 21 -11.38 50.90 -39.98
N CYS A 22 -10.27 51.19 -39.32
CA CYS A 22 -10.05 52.47 -38.65
C CYS A 22 -8.55 52.83 -38.73
N ASP A 23 -8.22 53.80 -39.59
CA ASP A 23 -6.97 54.53 -39.54
C ASP A 23 -6.97 55.47 -38.33
N ASN A 24 -5.93 55.44 -37.50
CA ASN A 24 -5.17 56.64 -37.14
C ASN A 24 -3.87 56.33 -36.37
N GLU A 25 -2.79 56.92 -36.91
CA GLU A 25 -1.53 57.31 -36.26
C GLU A 25 -0.43 56.24 -36.08
N ILE A 26 0.29 55.96 -37.18
CA ILE A 26 1.64 55.38 -37.15
C ILE A 26 2.63 56.49 -36.77
N VAL A 27 3.26 56.36 -35.60
CA VAL A 27 4.53 57.02 -35.29
C VAL A 27 5.65 56.13 -35.81
N ASP A 28 6.35 56.63 -36.82
CA ASP A 28 7.47 55.99 -37.50
C ASP A 28 8.68 55.80 -36.55
N TYR A 29 9.03 54.54 -36.28
CA TYR A 29 10.38 54.14 -35.88
C TYR A 29 10.90 53.04 -36.81
N GLY A 30 11.08 53.39 -38.08
CA GLY A 30 12.19 52.91 -38.90
C GLY A 30 12.41 51.41 -39.03
N GLN A 31 11.43 50.67 -39.53
CA GLN A 31 11.69 49.41 -40.25
C GLN A 31 10.94 49.37 -41.59
N THR A 32 11.67 48.97 -42.62
CA THR A 32 11.20 48.90 -44.00
C THR A 32 10.25 47.73 -44.18
N ILE A 33 8.99 48.00 -44.52
CA ILE A 33 8.02 47.00 -44.97
C ILE A 33 8.36 46.66 -46.43
N ASP A 34 9.21 45.65 -46.61
CA ASP A 34 9.36 44.89 -47.85
C ASP A 34 9.54 43.42 -47.41
N ASP A 35 8.41 42.80 -47.05
CA ASP A 35 8.10 41.38 -47.27
C ASP A 35 6.75 41.09 -46.57
N VAL A 36 5.67 41.05 -47.35
CA VAL A 36 4.47 40.30 -46.96
C VAL A 36 4.81 38.84 -47.21
N GLU A 37 5.61 38.28 -46.31
CA GLU A 37 5.76 36.85 -46.18
C GLU A 37 4.47 36.33 -45.53
N THR A 38 3.93 35.24 -46.06
CA THR A 38 2.79 34.54 -45.49
C THR A 38 3.08 34.26 -44.02
N GLY A 39 2.25 34.81 -43.12
CA GLY A 39 2.45 34.76 -41.67
C GLY A 39 2.88 33.38 -41.18
N THR A 40 4.15 33.29 -40.80
CA THR A 40 4.58 32.38 -39.75
C THR A 40 4.07 33.00 -38.44
N ALA A 41 3.42 32.22 -37.59
CA ALA A 41 3.27 32.62 -36.20
C ALA A 41 4.67 32.97 -35.68
N ASP A 42 4.76 34.03 -34.88
CA ASP A 42 5.97 34.32 -34.13
C ASP A 42 6.07 33.23 -33.07
N LEU A 43 6.75 32.13 -33.40
CA LEU A 43 7.02 30.98 -32.52
C LEU A 43 8.31 31.26 -31.74
N THR A 44 8.41 32.46 -31.19
CA THR A 44 9.48 32.74 -30.22
C THR A 44 9.11 31.96 -28.96
N ASP A 45 10.11 31.31 -28.40
CA ASP A 45 10.08 30.39 -27.27
C ASP A 45 11.29 30.83 -26.44
N THR A 46 11.04 31.42 -25.26
CA THR A 46 12.06 32.23 -24.56
C THR A 46 12.77 31.46 -23.45
N ASP A 47 12.04 30.69 -22.66
CA ASP A 47 12.49 29.69 -21.68
C ASP A 47 13.03 28.42 -22.37
N GLY A 48 12.50 28.06 -23.54
CA GLY A 48 12.91 26.86 -24.28
C GLY A 48 12.14 25.61 -23.88
N ASP A 49 10.94 25.76 -23.35
CA ASP A 49 10.09 24.68 -22.82
C ASP A 49 9.34 23.89 -23.92
N GLY A 50 9.33 24.41 -25.15
CA GLY A 50 8.66 23.80 -26.30
C GLY A 50 7.33 24.44 -26.66
N LEU A 51 6.80 25.33 -25.83
CA LEU A 51 5.72 26.23 -26.15
C LEU A 51 6.26 27.50 -26.81
N SER A 52 5.39 28.44 -27.13
CA SER A 52 5.81 29.71 -27.74
C SER A 52 5.19 30.83 -26.96
N ASP A 53 5.90 31.95 -26.76
CA ASP A 53 5.47 33.03 -25.89
C ASP A 53 3.99 33.45 -26.15
N VAL A 54 3.56 33.39 -27.42
CA VAL A 54 2.19 33.73 -27.81
C VAL A 54 1.15 32.70 -27.33
N ALA A 55 1.49 31.42 -27.34
CA ALA A 55 0.70 30.32 -26.81
C ALA A 55 0.55 30.39 -25.28
N GLU A 56 1.61 30.73 -24.56
CA GLU A 56 1.61 30.97 -23.09
C GLU A 56 1.12 32.38 -22.73
N ASN A 57 0.23 32.93 -23.57
CA ASN A 57 -0.48 34.17 -23.28
C ASN A 57 0.41 35.37 -22.91
N MET A 58 1.61 35.53 -23.49
CA MET A 58 2.56 36.63 -23.21
C MET A 58 1.94 38.04 -23.25
N LEU A 59 0.89 38.27 -24.05
CA LEU A 59 0.19 39.57 -24.09
C LEU A 59 -0.67 39.85 -22.85
N LEU A 60 -1.09 38.79 -22.15
CA LEU A 60 -1.84 38.85 -20.90
C LEU A 60 -0.91 38.80 -19.68
N GLY A 61 0.28 38.21 -19.82
CA GLY A 61 1.20 37.95 -18.71
C GLY A 61 0.55 36.99 -17.72
N GLN A 62 0.23 35.79 -18.21
CA GLN A 62 -0.13 34.66 -17.37
C GLN A 62 1.07 34.32 -16.46
N ASP A 63 0.76 33.81 -15.29
CA ASP A 63 1.65 33.61 -14.14
C ASP A 63 0.88 32.60 -13.27
N THR A 64 0.99 31.32 -13.65
CA THR A 64 0.10 30.23 -13.20
C THR A 64 0.31 29.93 -11.72
N ASP A 65 1.55 29.76 -11.30
CA ASP A 65 1.97 29.55 -9.91
C ASP A 65 2.00 30.83 -9.03
N SER A 66 1.91 32.01 -9.65
CA SER A 66 2.00 33.33 -9.00
C SER A 66 3.35 33.67 -8.35
N ASP A 67 4.48 33.16 -8.86
CA ASP A 67 5.82 33.49 -8.34
C ASP A 67 6.41 34.84 -8.87
N ASN A 68 5.68 35.49 -9.77
CA ASN A 68 6.03 36.71 -10.51
C ASN A 68 6.97 36.55 -11.71
N ILE A 69 7.21 35.33 -12.17
CA ILE A 69 7.76 34.98 -13.47
C ILE A 69 6.55 34.61 -14.34
N PRO A 70 6.27 35.36 -15.42
CA PRO A 70 5.19 34.97 -16.31
C PRO A 70 5.55 33.68 -17.05
N ASP A 71 4.58 32.80 -17.28
CA ASP A 71 4.70 31.48 -17.93
C ASP A 71 5.72 31.47 -19.10
N TYR A 72 5.59 32.39 -20.07
CA TYR A 72 6.55 32.55 -21.20
C TYR A 72 8.03 32.88 -20.88
N LEU A 73 8.40 32.94 -19.60
CA LEU A 73 9.74 33.11 -19.07
C LEU A 73 10.04 32.14 -17.93
N ASP A 74 9.09 31.30 -17.56
CA ASP A 74 9.22 30.28 -16.54
C ASP A 74 9.57 28.94 -17.20
N ASP A 75 10.39 28.17 -16.52
CA ASP A 75 10.84 26.87 -17.02
C ASP A 75 9.91 25.74 -16.49
N ASP A 76 9.03 26.09 -15.55
CA ASP A 76 8.19 25.27 -14.68
C ASP A 76 6.97 26.14 -14.27
N ASP A 77 5.90 26.09 -15.09
CA ASP A 77 4.83 27.09 -15.09
C ASP A 77 3.92 27.05 -13.84
N ASP A 78 3.74 25.87 -13.23
CA ASP A 78 2.97 25.65 -12.01
C ASP A 78 3.84 25.44 -10.75
N ASN A 79 5.16 25.30 -10.93
CA ASN A 79 6.15 25.14 -9.86
C ASN A 79 5.92 23.88 -9.02
N ASP A 80 5.40 22.82 -9.65
CA ASP A 80 5.27 21.49 -9.05
C ASP A 80 6.61 20.71 -9.06
N GLY A 81 7.61 21.27 -9.74
CA GLY A 81 9.00 20.80 -9.77
C GLY A 81 9.33 19.93 -10.98
N VAL A 82 8.35 19.54 -11.79
CA VAL A 82 8.56 18.99 -13.13
C VAL A 82 8.69 20.17 -14.07
N LEU A 83 9.63 20.10 -15.03
CA LEU A 83 9.78 21.20 -15.97
C LEU A 83 8.67 21.08 -17.03
N THR A 84 8.10 22.21 -17.45
CA THR A 84 7.09 22.29 -18.52
C THR A 84 7.47 21.44 -19.74
N VAL A 85 8.75 21.41 -20.13
CA VAL A 85 9.24 20.63 -21.29
C VAL A 85 9.12 19.10 -21.13
N ASP A 86 9.16 18.61 -19.90
CA ASP A 86 9.14 17.20 -19.54
C ASP A 86 7.69 16.69 -19.34
N GLU A 87 6.69 17.59 -19.32
CA GLU A 87 5.26 17.30 -19.12
C GLU A 87 4.45 17.23 -20.42
N MET A 88 5.15 17.00 -21.53
CA MET A 88 4.54 16.82 -22.86
C MET A 88 3.57 17.96 -23.27
N PRO A 89 3.98 19.25 -23.21
CA PRO A 89 3.09 20.39 -23.40
C PRO A 89 2.68 20.58 -24.88
N ASP A 90 3.41 19.98 -25.82
CA ASP A 90 3.14 19.96 -27.26
C ASP A 90 3.70 18.70 -27.93
N GLU A 91 2.88 17.65 -28.03
CA GLU A 91 3.30 16.35 -28.59
C GLU A 91 3.80 16.45 -30.05
N ASN A 92 3.25 17.39 -30.83
CA ASN A 92 3.57 17.53 -32.25
C ASN A 92 4.72 18.54 -32.54
N GLY A 93 5.12 19.32 -31.54
CA GLY A 93 6.24 20.27 -31.58
C GLY A 93 6.03 21.45 -32.53
N ASN A 94 4.80 21.97 -32.62
CA ASN A 94 4.47 23.16 -33.42
C ASN A 94 4.53 24.50 -32.66
N GLY A 95 4.78 24.47 -31.35
CA GLY A 95 4.78 25.59 -30.41
C GLY A 95 3.39 26.00 -29.92
N VAL A 96 2.38 25.13 -30.00
CA VAL A 96 1.00 25.40 -29.58
C VAL A 96 0.47 24.21 -28.77
N PRO A 97 -0.10 24.42 -27.58
CA PRO A 97 -0.60 23.35 -26.71
C PRO A 97 -2.01 22.90 -27.14
N ASP A 98 -2.24 22.61 -28.43
CA ASP A 98 -3.53 22.09 -28.90
C ASP A 98 -3.67 20.57 -28.77
N ASP A 99 -2.57 19.92 -28.41
CA ASP A 99 -2.41 18.51 -28.08
C ASP A 99 -1.49 18.32 -26.86
N SER A 100 -1.56 19.25 -25.90
CA SER A 100 -0.98 19.06 -24.56
C SER A 100 -1.61 17.86 -23.87
N TYR A 101 -0.85 17.23 -22.98
CA TYR A 101 -1.35 16.16 -22.13
C TYR A 101 -2.20 16.73 -20.97
N ASP A 102 -3.20 15.98 -20.56
CA ASP A 102 -4.19 16.27 -19.51
C ASP A 102 -4.62 14.88 -19.03
N LEU A 103 -3.91 14.41 -18.01
CA LEU A 103 -3.96 13.02 -17.56
C LEU A 103 -5.24 12.73 -16.77
N ASP A 104 -5.53 13.54 -15.77
CA ASP A 104 -6.70 13.40 -14.89
C ASP A 104 -8.03 13.80 -15.58
N GLY A 105 -7.95 14.57 -16.66
CA GLY A 105 -9.07 14.99 -17.48
C GLY A 105 -9.92 16.12 -16.88
N ASP A 106 -9.35 16.98 -16.04
CA ASP A 106 -10.06 18.08 -15.37
C ASP A 106 -10.19 19.37 -16.22
N ASP A 107 -9.63 19.37 -17.43
CA ASP A 107 -9.48 20.48 -18.37
C ASP A 107 -8.29 21.45 -18.05
N ILE A 108 -7.38 21.10 -17.13
CA ILE A 108 -6.07 21.73 -16.90
C ILE A 108 -4.99 20.80 -17.45
N PRO A 109 -4.17 21.25 -18.43
CA PRO A 109 -3.04 20.44 -18.89
C PRO A 109 -1.99 20.28 -17.80
N ASN A 110 -1.29 19.15 -17.81
CA ASN A 110 -0.27 18.78 -16.82
C ASN A 110 0.72 19.91 -16.49
N TYR A 111 1.33 20.52 -17.51
CA TYR A 111 2.24 21.67 -17.35
C TYR A 111 1.67 22.95 -16.70
N LEU A 112 0.40 22.94 -16.29
CA LEU A 112 -0.27 24.00 -15.54
C LEU A 112 -1.05 23.46 -14.32
N ASP A 113 -0.89 22.18 -13.99
CA ASP A 113 -1.55 21.47 -12.92
C ASP A 113 -0.54 21.04 -11.85
N THR A 114 -0.89 21.22 -10.58
CA THR A 114 0.01 20.88 -9.47
C THR A 114 -0.21 19.48 -8.92
N ASP A 115 -1.15 18.73 -9.50
CA ASP A 115 -1.68 17.43 -9.09
C ASP A 115 -2.02 16.68 -10.38
N ASP A 116 -0.97 16.24 -11.06
CA ASP A 116 -0.94 15.90 -12.49
C ASP A 116 -1.87 14.72 -12.86
N ASP A 117 -1.99 13.75 -11.96
CA ASP A 117 -2.83 12.57 -12.06
C ASP A 117 -4.18 12.71 -11.33
N GLY A 118 -4.32 13.76 -10.51
CA GLY A 118 -5.52 14.09 -9.77
C GLY A 118 -5.79 13.14 -8.60
N ASP A 119 -4.79 12.44 -8.09
CA ASP A 119 -4.91 11.52 -6.97
C ASP A 119 -5.07 12.27 -5.63
N GLY A 120 -4.65 13.55 -5.57
CA GLY A 120 -4.76 14.43 -4.42
C GLY A 120 -3.46 14.60 -3.61
N VAL A 121 -2.37 13.97 -4.02
CA VAL A 121 -0.98 14.29 -3.68
C VAL A 121 -0.48 15.30 -4.71
N LEU A 122 0.28 16.31 -4.27
CA LEU A 122 0.85 17.25 -5.23
C LEU A 122 2.05 16.61 -5.90
N THR A 123 2.26 16.88 -7.19
CA THR A 123 3.42 16.38 -7.95
C THR A 123 4.75 16.63 -7.21
N GLU A 124 4.88 17.79 -6.54
CA GLU A 124 6.08 18.14 -5.77
C GLU A 124 6.38 17.21 -4.56
N ASP A 125 5.36 16.50 -4.07
CA ASP A 125 5.38 15.63 -2.89
C ASP A 125 5.48 14.12 -3.25
N GLU A 126 5.43 13.76 -4.53
CA GLU A 126 5.56 12.39 -5.07
C GLU A 126 7.02 11.94 -5.26
N GLY A 127 7.96 12.68 -4.66
CA GLY A 127 9.35 12.26 -4.55
C GLY A 127 10.31 12.88 -5.57
N PRO A 128 11.46 12.23 -5.84
CA PRO A 128 12.45 12.82 -6.72
C PRO A 128 11.95 12.76 -8.17
N LEU A 129 11.64 13.94 -8.73
CA LEU A 129 11.21 14.21 -10.12
C LEU A 129 12.30 13.89 -11.18
N VAL A 130 12.88 12.70 -11.06
CA VAL A 130 13.56 11.99 -12.14
C VAL A 130 12.49 11.25 -12.92
N ILE A 131 12.79 10.96 -14.19
CA ILE A 131 12.01 10.03 -15.02
C ILE A 131 12.06 8.65 -14.34
N GLN A 132 11.12 8.40 -13.42
CA GLN A 132 10.91 7.20 -12.62
C GLN A 132 9.58 6.57 -13.06
N ASP A 133 9.56 5.25 -13.02
CA ASP A 133 8.49 4.36 -13.51
C ASP A 133 8.70 3.09 -12.68
N THR A 134 8.13 3.09 -11.49
CA THR A 134 8.45 2.15 -10.41
C THR A 134 7.93 0.75 -10.71
N ASP A 135 6.73 0.65 -11.25
CA ASP A 135 6.10 -0.62 -11.65
C ASP A 135 6.49 -1.12 -13.08
N GLU A 136 7.22 -0.30 -13.85
CA GLU A 136 7.62 -0.53 -15.24
C GLU A 136 6.44 -0.69 -16.23
N ASP A 137 5.27 -0.11 -15.97
CA ASP A 137 4.12 -0.17 -16.88
C ASP A 137 4.19 0.84 -18.05
N GLY A 138 5.04 1.86 -17.89
CA GLY A 138 5.33 2.90 -18.86
C GLY A 138 4.55 4.20 -18.68
N VAL A 139 3.77 4.33 -17.62
CA VAL A 139 3.39 5.59 -16.98
C VAL A 139 4.55 6.00 -16.04
N LEU A 140 4.74 7.30 -15.83
CA LEU A 140 5.78 7.76 -14.90
C LEU A 140 5.11 7.96 -13.54
N ASP A 141 5.83 7.78 -12.44
CA ASP A 141 5.29 7.85 -11.08
C ASP A 141 4.41 9.10 -10.85
N TYR A 142 4.92 10.30 -11.17
CA TYR A 142 4.15 11.56 -11.05
C TYR A 142 2.91 11.69 -11.98
N LEU A 143 2.63 10.66 -12.77
CA LEU A 143 1.52 10.50 -13.70
C LEU A 143 0.70 9.23 -13.38
N ASP A 144 0.94 8.56 -12.25
CA ASP A 144 0.36 7.27 -11.87
C ASP A 144 -0.29 7.30 -10.48
N ASP A 145 -1.62 7.14 -10.44
CA ASP A 145 -2.38 7.11 -9.17
C ASP A 145 -1.95 5.97 -8.20
N ASP A 146 -1.10 5.03 -8.64
CA ASP A 146 -0.66 3.80 -7.96
C ASP A 146 0.76 3.42 -8.44
N ASP A 147 1.78 4.16 -7.98
CA ASP A 147 3.16 4.19 -8.48
C ASP A 147 3.86 2.83 -8.57
N ASP A 148 3.59 1.93 -7.63
CA ASP A 148 4.17 0.59 -7.57
C ASP A 148 3.18 -0.52 -8.00
N ASN A 149 1.93 -0.14 -8.25
CA ASN A 149 0.84 -0.94 -8.79
C ASN A 149 0.54 -2.17 -7.91
N ASP A 150 0.67 -2.00 -6.60
CA ASP A 150 0.34 -3.01 -5.61
C ASP A 150 -1.18 -3.08 -5.36
N GLY A 151 -1.93 -2.02 -5.72
CA GLY A 151 -3.38 -1.90 -5.56
C GLY A 151 -3.83 -1.04 -4.39
N VAL A 152 -2.91 -0.39 -3.68
CA VAL A 152 -3.10 0.69 -2.73
C VAL A 152 -2.72 2.00 -3.44
N PRO A 153 -3.62 3.00 -3.51
CA PRO A 153 -3.29 4.24 -4.21
C PRO A 153 -2.19 5.05 -3.51
N THR A 154 -1.34 5.73 -4.28
CA THR A 154 -0.26 6.62 -3.83
C THR A 154 -0.71 7.59 -2.72
N LEU A 155 -1.89 8.21 -2.86
CA LEU A 155 -2.51 9.06 -1.84
C LEU A 155 -2.64 8.41 -0.45
N VAL A 156 -2.93 7.11 -0.39
CA VAL A 156 -3.14 6.36 0.86
C VAL A 156 -1.82 6.13 1.59
N GLU A 157 -0.77 5.79 0.86
CA GLU A 157 0.54 5.41 1.40
C GLU A 157 1.41 6.62 1.71
N ASN A 158 1.43 7.61 0.81
CA ASN A 158 2.27 8.79 0.98
C ASN A 158 1.71 9.70 2.09
N GLY A 159 0.39 9.81 2.27
CA GLY A 159 -0.21 10.62 3.34
C GLY A 159 0.28 12.09 3.42
N GLY A 160 0.92 12.58 2.35
CA GLY A 160 1.63 13.86 2.24
C GLY A 160 3.05 13.92 2.87
N THR A 161 3.74 12.79 3.08
CA THR A 161 5.13 12.72 3.52
C THR A 161 5.83 11.47 2.99
N LEU A 162 7.13 11.56 2.65
CA LEU A 162 8.01 10.42 2.36
C LEU A 162 8.12 9.43 3.55
N GLN A 163 7.05 8.67 3.81
CA GLN A 163 6.97 7.57 4.76
C GLN A 163 7.77 6.39 4.20
N ASN A 164 8.31 5.57 5.10
CA ASN A 164 9.18 4.43 4.80
C ASN A 164 9.15 3.56 6.06
N SER A 165 8.11 2.73 6.16
CA SER A 165 7.67 2.07 7.39
C SER A 165 8.68 1.00 7.84
N ASP A 166 9.23 0.26 6.89
CA ASP A 166 10.30 -0.73 7.10
C ASP A 166 11.73 -0.15 7.32
N SER A 167 11.90 1.15 7.07
CA SER A 167 13.21 1.84 7.08
C SER A 167 14.29 1.33 6.07
N ASP A 168 13.94 0.70 4.95
CA ASP A 168 14.91 0.22 3.94
C ASP A 168 15.43 1.31 2.98
N GLY A 169 14.71 2.43 2.88
CA GLY A 169 15.02 3.57 2.04
C GLY A 169 14.16 3.71 0.77
N THR A 170 13.20 2.82 0.54
CA THR A 170 12.13 2.90 -0.46
C THR A 170 10.89 3.49 0.21
N PRO A 171 10.40 4.67 -0.20
CA PRO A 171 9.16 5.18 0.36
C PRO A 171 7.98 4.22 0.18
N ASP A 172 7.02 4.25 1.11
CA ASP A 172 5.85 3.36 1.14
C ASP A 172 5.11 3.33 -0.22
N TYR A 173 4.77 4.49 -0.79
CA TYR A 173 4.14 4.57 -2.12
C TYR A 173 4.96 4.01 -3.30
N LEU A 174 6.21 3.58 -3.07
CA LEU A 174 7.08 2.93 -4.06
C LEU A 174 7.44 1.49 -3.65
N ASP A 175 6.82 0.96 -2.60
CA ASP A 175 7.10 -0.34 -1.99
C ASP A 175 5.84 -1.19 -1.80
N THR A 176 5.75 -2.28 -2.56
CA THR A 176 4.57 -3.16 -2.59
C THR A 176 4.28 -3.91 -1.27
N ASP A 177 5.17 -3.76 -0.29
CA ASP A 177 5.18 -4.37 1.04
C ASP A 177 5.79 -3.34 2.01
N ASP A 178 4.96 -2.36 2.41
CA ASP A 178 5.32 -1.11 3.11
C ASP A 178 6.21 -1.31 4.35
N ASP A 179 5.96 -2.38 5.10
CA ASP A 179 6.70 -2.73 6.31
C ASP A 179 7.64 -3.93 6.14
N ASN A 180 7.63 -4.57 4.96
CA ASN A 180 8.46 -5.71 4.60
C ASN A 180 8.29 -6.93 5.53
N ASP A 181 7.07 -7.15 6.05
CA ASP A 181 6.71 -8.30 6.88
C ASP A 181 6.40 -9.57 6.06
N GLY A 182 6.32 -9.45 4.73
CA GLY A 182 6.11 -10.53 3.79
C GLY A 182 4.66 -10.72 3.34
N ILE A 183 3.72 -9.92 3.85
CA ILE A 183 2.38 -9.76 3.29
C ILE A 183 2.35 -8.48 2.46
N LEU A 184 1.81 -8.52 1.23
CA LEU A 184 1.70 -7.29 0.44
C LEU A 184 0.67 -6.33 1.06
N THR A 185 0.95 -5.03 1.03
CA THR A 185 0.13 -3.95 1.60
C THR A 185 -1.35 -4.08 1.19
N MET A 186 -1.60 -4.44 -0.07
CA MET A 186 -2.94 -4.69 -0.61
C MET A 186 -3.79 -5.75 0.14
N TYR A 187 -3.17 -6.67 0.89
CA TYR A 187 -3.84 -7.77 1.59
C TYR A 187 -4.09 -7.50 3.08
N GLU A 188 -3.64 -6.36 3.59
CA GLU A 188 -3.67 -6.04 5.02
C GLU A 188 -4.85 -5.13 5.43
N ASP A 189 -5.88 -5.11 4.59
CA ASP A 189 -7.15 -4.42 4.84
C ASP A 189 -6.99 -2.91 5.12
N TYR A 190 -6.09 -2.25 4.38
CA TYR A 190 -5.82 -0.80 4.48
C TYR A 190 -7.10 0.04 4.45
N GLU A 191 -8.11 -0.34 3.64
CA GLU A 191 -9.38 0.40 3.51
C GLU A 191 -10.16 0.50 4.83
N ASN A 192 -10.03 -0.50 5.71
CA ASN A 192 -10.71 -0.54 7.00
C ASN A 192 -9.81 -0.11 8.16
N GLY A 193 -8.52 0.12 7.91
CA GLY A 193 -7.52 0.49 8.91
C GLY A 193 -7.40 -0.60 9.97
N LEU A 194 -6.99 -1.79 9.55
CA LEU A 194 -6.69 -2.89 10.45
C LEU A 194 -5.54 -2.49 11.38
N ASP A 195 -5.73 -2.75 12.67
CA ASP A 195 -4.85 -2.42 13.80
C ASP A 195 -5.08 -3.51 14.84
N SER A 196 -4.36 -4.62 14.69
CA SER A 196 -4.64 -5.88 15.36
C SER A 196 -4.28 -5.84 16.85
N ASP A 197 -3.23 -5.12 17.22
CA ASP A 197 -2.79 -4.94 18.61
C ASP A 197 -3.46 -3.73 19.32
N GLY A 198 -4.00 -2.77 18.56
CA GLY A 198 -4.70 -1.59 19.03
C GLY A 198 -3.79 -0.46 19.53
N ASP A 199 -2.52 -0.42 19.10
CA ASP A 199 -1.54 0.60 19.50
C ASP A 199 -1.67 1.92 18.70
N GLY A 200 -2.31 1.84 17.53
CA GLY A 200 -2.61 2.95 16.64
C GLY A 200 -1.62 3.17 15.49
N ILE A 201 -0.67 2.26 15.29
CA ILE A 201 -0.06 1.98 13.99
C ILE A 201 -1.00 0.98 13.26
N LEU A 202 -1.02 1.02 11.93
CA LEU A 202 -1.86 0.10 11.15
C LEU A 202 -0.97 -1.07 10.73
N ASN A 203 -1.59 -2.24 10.54
CA ASN A 203 -0.89 -3.49 10.24
C ASN A 203 0.14 -3.32 9.12
N TYR A 204 -0.30 -2.86 7.94
CA TYR A 204 0.56 -2.56 6.79
C TYR A 204 1.68 -1.53 6.98
N LEU A 205 1.85 -0.97 8.19
CA LEU A 205 2.88 0.00 8.52
C LEU A 205 3.78 -0.50 9.67
N GLU A 206 3.68 -1.76 10.08
CA GLU A 206 4.52 -2.36 11.12
C GLU A 206 4.82 -3.86 10.99
N GLU A 207 6.09 -4.22 11.15
CA GLU A 207 6.54 -5.63 11.09
C GLU A 207 5.94 -6.60 12.17
N ASP A 208 5.21 -6.13 13.20
CA ASP A 208 4.73 -6.90 14.39
C ASP A 208 3.24 -6.64 14.63
N ASP A 209 2.43 -7.07 13.68
CA ASP A 209 0.98 -6.84 13.56
C ASP A 209 0.16 -7.03 14.84
N ASP A 210 0.47 -8.06 15.63
CA ASP A 210 -0.28 -8.44 16.82
C ASP A 210 0.36 -7.95 18.13
N GLY A 211 1.54 -7.33 18.04
CA GLY A 211 2.29 -6.77 19.15
C GLY A 211 2.78 -7.81 20.17
N ASP A 212 2.91 -9.09 19.79
CA ASP A 212 3.40 -10.16 20.66
C ASP A 212 4.94 -10.14 20.82
N GLY A 213 5.64 -9.43 19.93
CA GLY A 213 7.09 -9.30 19.92
C GLY A 213 7.81 -10.27 18.97
N LYS A 214 7.08 -11.03 18.15
CA LYS A 214 7.57 -11.73 16.96
C LYS A 214 7.08 -10.97 15.73
N LEU A 215 7.96 -10.82 14.75
CA LEU A 215 7.57 -10.19 13.50
C LEU A 215 6.69 -11.16 12.69
N SER A 216 5.73 -10.65 11.93
CA SER A 216 4.78 -11.43 11.12
C SER A 216 5.50 -12.40 10.18
N ASP A 217 6.64 -11.99 9.61
CA ASP A 217 7.50 -12.80 8.72
C ASP A 217 8.00 -14.10 9.39
N PHE A 218 8.12 -14.09 10.72
CA PHE A 218 8.52 -15.23 11.54
C PHE A 218 7.35 -16.07 12.07
N GLU A 219 6.12 -15.67 11.78
CA GLU A 219 4.88 -16.33 12.20
C GLU A 219 4.18 -17.06 11.06
N ASN A 220 4.85 -17.16 9.91
CA ASN A 220 4.43 -17.96 8.78
C ASN A 220 3.09 -17.45 8.20
N ALA A 221 3.01 -16.12 8.08
CA ALA A 221 1.92 -15.37 7.47
C ALA A 221 1.73 -15.71 5.98
N ASP A 222 2.83 -15.91 5.23
CA ASP A 222 2.81 -16.40 3.84
C ASP A 222 3.70 -17.64 3.64
N PRO A 223 3.14 -18.86 3.82
CA PRO A 223 3.90 -20.11 3.67
C PRO A 223 4.36 -20.43 2.25
N ASP A 224 3.71 -19.90 1.21
CA ASP A 224 4.00 -20.25 -0.18
C ASP A 224 4.82 -19.18 -0.95
N GLY A 225 4.95 -17.99 -0.35
CA GLY A 225 5.84 -16.91 -0.76
C GLY A 225 5.28 -16.07 -1.90
N ASP A 226 3.95 -15.96 -2.02
CA ASP A 226 3.26 -15.17 -3.04
C ASP A 226 2.66 -13.85 -2.54
N GLY A 227 2.83 -13.53 -1.26
CA GLY A 227 2.39 -12.31 -0.60
C GLY A 227 0.91 -12.29 -0.18
N ASP A 228 0.10 -13.28 -0.59
CA ASP A 228 -1.31 -13.41 -0.22
C ASP A 228 -1.45 -14.28 1.06
N PRO A 229 -1.94 -13.73 2.20
CA PRO A 229 -2.02 -14.45 3.47
C PRO A 229 -3.14 -15.51 3.51
N VAL A 230 -3.77 -15.86 2.38
CA VAL A 230 -4.84 -16.86 2.32
C VAL A 230 -4.45 -18.23 2.87
N ASP A 231 -3.16 -18.59 2.84
CA ASP A 231 -2.65 -19.83 3.43
C ASP A 231 -1.86 -19.64 4.74
N ALA A 232 -1.96 -18.46 5.36
CA ALA A 232 -1.40 -18.15 6.67
C ALA A 232 -1.66 -19.24 7.71
N TYR A 233 -0.70 -19.42 8.61
CA TYR A 233 -0.81 -20.39 9.68
C TYR A 233 -1.80 -19.91 10.76
N ASP A 234 -2.65 -20.82 11.23
CA ASP A 234 -3.58 -20.62 12.34
C ASP A 234 -3.36 -21.82 13.28
N SER A 235 -2.48 -21.62 14.26
CA SER A 235 -1.95 -22.67 15.13
C SER A 235 -3.01 -23.24 16.06
N ASP A 236 -3.99 -22.43 16.48
CA ASP A 236 -5.00 -22.80 17.47
C ASP A 236 -6.39 -23.10 16.87
N GLY A 237 -6.60 -22.75 15.59
CA GLY A 237 -7.77 -23.04 14.80
C GLY A 237 -8.98 -22.17 15.12
N ASP A 238 -8.80 -21.02 15.79
CA ASP A 238 -9.89 -20.13 16.18
C ASP A 238 -10.41 -19.26 15.02
N GLY A 239 -9.64 -19.20 13.92
CA GLY A 239 -9.95 -18.47 12.71
C GLY A 239 -9.22 -17.13 12.57
N THR A 240 -8.34 -16.79 13.51
CA THR A 240 -7.39 -15.68 13.44
C THR A 240 -6.01 -16.26 13.10
N PRO A 241 -5.37 -15.86 11.99
CA PRO A 241 -4.00 -16.27 11.70
C PRO A 241 -3.02 -15.85 12.80
N ASP A 242 -1.94 -16.61 12.98
CA ASP A 242 -0.96 -16.41 14.03
C ASP A 242 -0.38 -14.98 14.05
N TYR A 243 -0.09 -14.41 12.87
CA TYR A 243 0.46 -13.05 12.72
C TYR A 243 -0.52 -11.93 13.11
N LEU A 244 -1.81 -12.23 13.24
CA LEU A 244 -2.85 -11.28 13.70
C LEU A 244 -3.39 -11.63 15.09
N ASP A 245 -2.84 -12.66 15.74
CA ASP A 245 -3.37 -13.21 16.97
C ASP A 245 -2.41 -13.03 18.14
N ILE A 246 -2.60 -11.94 18.89
CA ILE A 246 -1.90 -11.68 20.16
C ILE A 246 -2.10 -12.82 21.19
N TYR A 247 -3.10 -13.69 20.95
CA TYR A 247 -3.37 -14.90 21.69
C TYR A 247 -3.06 -16.20 20.91
N ASN A 248 -2.09 -16.19 19.98
CA ASN A 248 -1.54 -17.33 19.22
C ASN A 248 -1.00 -18.49 20.09
N TYR A 249 -1.13 -18.32 21.40
CA TYR A 249 -0.76 -19.24 22.45
C TYR A 249 -1.36 -20.63 22.22
N ASP A 250 -0.50 -21.48 21.68
CA ASP A 250 -0.28 -22.86 22.08
C ASP A 250 -1.22 -23.35 23.20
N MET A 251 -2.23 -24.12 22.82
CA MET A 251 -3.16 -24.86 23.70
C MET A 251 -3.89 -24.06 24.80
N THR A 252 -5.15 -23.74 24.51
CA THR A 252 -6.17 -23.35 25.49
C THR A 252 -6.97 -24.55 26.00
N SER A 253 -7.49 -24.46 27.23
CA SER A 253 -8.41 -25.44 27.81
C SER A 253 -9.40 -24.79 28.77
N CYS A 254 -10.64 -25.26 28.78
CA CYS A 254 -11.68 -24.69 29.64
C CYS A 254 -11.44 -24.96 31.14
N ASP A 255 -11.62 -23.95 31.98
CA ASP A 255 -11.73 -24.06 33.44
C ASP A 255 -12.98 -24.89 33.79
N GLY A 256 -12.79 -26.12 34.24
CA GLY A 256 -13.86 -27.13 34.33
C GLY A 256 -13.58 -28.42 33.59
N SER A 257 -12.57 -28.47 32.72
CA SER A 257 -12.12 -29.69 32.03
C SER A 257 -11.70 -30.80 33.02
N ASP A 258 -11.18 -30.43 34.19
CA ASP A 258 -10.85 -31.33 35.30
C ASP A 258 -12.04 -31.60 36.26
N SER A 259 -13.24 -31.12 35.90
CA SER A 259 -14.46 -31.11 36.72
C SER A 259 -14.46 -30.17 37.94
N VAL A 260 -13.54 -29.20 37.99
CA VAL A 260 -13.46 -28.14 39.00
C VAL A 260 -13.29 -26.79 38.29
N VAL A 261 -13.86 -25.73 38.86
CA VAL A 261 -13.64 -24.36 38.37
C VAL A 261 -12.73 -23.66 39.38
N ASP A 262 -11.44 -23.63 39.10
CA ASP A 262 -10.41 -23.09 39.99
C ASP A 262 -9.20 -22.45 39.27
N ASN A 263 -9.38 -22.08 38.00
CA ASN A 263 -8.36 -21.56 37.09
C ASN A 263 -7.24 -22.57 36.79
N PHE A 264 -7.57 -23.85 36.91
CA PHE A 264 -6.74 -24.96 36.45
C PHE A 264 -7.51 -25.79 35.43
N ALA A 265 -6.83 -26.26 34.40
CA ALA A 265 -7.42 -27.05 33.34
C ALA A 265 -6.55 -28.25 32.97
N LEU A 266 -7.16 -29.23 32.31
CA LEU A 266 -6.47 -30.37 31.72
C LEU A 266 -6.04 -30.03 30.30
N PHE A 267 -4.77 -30.29 30.01
CA PHE A 267 -4.16 -30.14 28.69
C PHE A 267 -3.66 -31.51 28.21
N ASP A 268 -4.03 -31.88 26.99
CA ASP A 268 -3.46 -33.03 26.28
C ASP A 268 -2.34 -32.56 25.33
N LEU A 269 -1.12 -32.48 25.87
CA LEU A 269 0.07 -32.02 25.15
C LEU A 269 0.42 -32.92 23.95
N GLU A 270 -0.03 -34.17 23.93
CA GLU A 270 0.23 -35.07 22.80
C GLU A 270 -0.64 -34.74 21.58
N LEU A 271 -1.83 -34.15 21.79
CA LEU A 271 -2.68 -33.69 20.69
C LEU A 271 -2.03 -32.53 19.94
N TYR A 272 -1.38 -31.61 20.66
CA TYR A 272 -0.60 -30.54 20.02
C TYR A 272 0.48 -31.09 19.08
N VAL A 273 1.18 -32.15 19.50
CA VAL A 273 2.20 -32.78 18.64
C VAL A 273 1.56 -33.40 17.39
N SER A 274 0.41 -34.06 17.51
CA SER A 274 -0.20 -34.77 16.37
C SER A 274 -0.95 -33.86 15.41
N ASP A 275 -1.60 -32.82 15.93
CA ASP A 275 -2.56 -32.02 15.18
C ASP A 275 -1.91 -30.72 14.65
N VAL A 276 -0.97 -30.14 15.40
CA VAL A 276 -0.25 -28.91 15.02
C VAL A 276 1.12 -29.26 14.46
N MET A 277 2.00 -29.89 15.25
CA MET A 277 3.40 -30.08 14.84
C MET A 277 3.59 -31.09 13.71
N GLU A 278 2.97 -32.27 13.77
CA GLU A 278 3.18 -33.33 12.77
C GLU A 278 2.59 -32.96 11.39
N ALA A 279 1.60 -32.06 11.34
CA ALA A 279 1.02 -31.58 10.08
C ALA A 279 2.05 -30.81 9.23
N ASN A 280 3.01 -30.14 9.87
CA ASN A 280 3.97 -29.25 9.21
C ASN A 280 5.33 -29.91 8.92
N LEU A 281 5.51 -31.18 9.26
CA LEU A 281 6.81 -31.82 9.08
C LEU A 281 7.05 -32.25 7.63
N PRO A 282 8.26 -32.02 7.07
CA PRO A 282 8.64 -32.53 5.76
C PRO A 282 8.42 -34.04 5.65
N THR A 283 7.95 -34.50 4.48
CA THR A 283 7.71 -35.94 4.25
C THR A 283 8.98 -36.76 4.54
N GLY A 284 8.91 -37.60 5.59
CA GLY A 284 10.03 -38.46 6.02
C GLY A 284 10.88 -37.89 7.16
N ALA A 285 10.48 -36.76 7.75
CA ALA A 285 11.02 -36.30 9.03
C ALA A 285 10.87 -37.39 10.10
N SER A 286 11.86 -37.46 11.00
CA SER A 286 11.87 -38.42 12.09
C SER A 286 12.25 -37.65 13.35
N ILE A 287 11.23 -37.17 14.06
CA ILE A 287 11.42 -36.38 15.28
C ILE A 287 11.03 -37.16 16.54
N THR A 288 11.53 -36.71 17.68
CA THR A 288 11.05 -37.10 19.01
C THR A 288 10.79 -35.84 19.81
N VAL A 289 9.55 -35.61 20.24
CA VAL A 289 9.19 -34.50 21.13
C VAL A 289 9.21 -34.99 22.57
N SER A 290 9.75 -34.17 23.48
CA SER A 290 9.60 -34.37 24.92
C SER A 290 9.30 -33.05 25.63
N PHE A 291 8.38 -33.10 26.58
CA PHE A 291 7.94 -31.93 27.33
C PHE A 291 8.67 -31.79 28.67
N HIS A 292 8.97 -30.57 29.07
CA HIS A 292 9.76 -30.25 30.26
C HIS A 292 9.17 -29.07 31.02
N THR A 293 9.29 -29.06 32.35
CA THR A 293 8.74 -27.96 33.17
C THR A 293 9.70 -26.75 33.29
N SER A 294 10.73 -26.67 32.45
CA SER A 294 11.71 -25.58 32.43
C SER A 294 12.61 -25.68 31.19
N GLU A 295 13.04 -24.56 30.64
CA GLU A 295 13.98 -24.47 29.51
C GLU A 295 15.27 -25.27 29.77
N ASN A 296 15.87 -25.07 30.94
CA ASN A 296 17.06 -25.79 31.37
C ASN A 296 16.79 -27.31 31.50
N GLY A 297 15.55 -27.68 31.80
CA GLY A 297 15.08 -29.06 31.76
C GLY A 297 15.10 -29.63 30.35
N ALA A 298 14.53 -28.91 29.39
CA ALA A 298 14.56 -29.29 27.97
C ALA A 298 16.00 -29.40 27.45
N TYR A 299 16.84 -28.41 27.72
CA TYR A 299 18.24 -28.41 27.26
C TYR A 299 19.05 -29.62 27.73
N TYR A 300 18.93 -29.98 29.01
CA TYR A 300 19.65 -31.11 29.60
C TYR A 300 18.84 -32.41 29.58
N ASN A 301 17.66 -32.42 28.97
CA ASN A 301 16.71 -33.53 28.96
C ASN A 301 16.42 -34.10 30.37
N ASN A 302 16.04 -33.22 31.29
CA ASN A 302 15.62 -33.53 32.66
C ASN A 302 14.33 -32.79 33.01
N ASN A 303 13.75 -33.01 34.20
CA ASN A 303 12.47 -32.40 34.60
C ASN A 303 11.35 -32.61 33.55
N MET A 304 11.30 -33.80 32.94
CA MET A 304 10.27 -34.13 31.96
C MET A 304 8.88 -34.12 32.59
N VAL A 305 7.91 -33.62 31.85
CA VAL A 305 6.49 -33.76 32.16
C VAL A 305 6.14 -35.25 32.12
N SER A 306 5.57 -35.77 33.21
CA SER A 306 5.30 -37.21 33.34
C SER A 306 3.92 -37.63 32.84
N SER A 307 2.99 -36.68 32.73
CA SER A 307 1.61 -36.90 32.28
C SER A 307 1.34 -35.91 31.16
N THR A 308 1.55 -36.33 29.91
CA THR A 308 1.44 -35.45 28.75
C THR A 308 0.00 -35.36 28.25
N THR A 309 -0.82 -36.38 28.45
CA THR A 309 -2.24 -36.38 28.04
C THR A 309 -3.20 -35.79 29.09
N ASP A 310 -2.72 -35.58 30.32
CA ASP A 310 -3.51 -35.07 31.44
C ASP A 310 -2.67 -34.04 32.22
N TYR A 311 -1.99 -33.15 31.49
CA TYR A 311 -1.20 -32.10 32.13
C TYR A 311 -2.12 -31.08 32.80
N VAL A 312 -1.71 -30.55 33.95
CA VAL A 312 -2.44 -29.48 34.64
C VAL A 312 -1.47 -28.35 34.86
N ASN A 313 -1.88 -27.14 34.50
CA ASN A 313 -1.11 -25.92 34.73
C ASN A 313 -0.68 -25.79 36.20
N SER A 314 0.52 -25.27 36.42
CA SER A 314 1.15 -25.11 37.72
C SER A 314 0.95 -23.72 38.31
N SER A 315 0.64 -22.73 37.44
CA SER A 315 0.25 -21.37 37.79
C SER A 315 -1.23 -21.15 37.46
N GLN A 316 -1.90 -20.23 38.15
CA GLN A 316 -3.32 -19.96 37.87
C GLN A 316 -3.46 -19.28 36.52
N SER A 317 -4.45 -19.71 35.75
CA SER A 317 -4.83 -19.14 34.45
C SER A 317 -3.87 -19.36 33.28
N GLU A 318 -2.58 -19.56 33.55
CA GLU A 318 -1.56 -19.76 32.51
C GLU A 318 -0.45 -20.71 33.00
N ASP A 319 0.30 -21.32 32.08
CA ASP A 319 1.58 -21.97 32.36
C ASP A 319 2.46 -22.05 31.10
N ILE A 320 3.74 -22.42 31.27
CA ILE A 320 4.66 -22.66 30.16
C ILE A 320 5.27 -24.05 30.29
N VAL A 321 5.17 -24.83 29.23
CA VAL A 321 5.84 -26.12 29.06
C VAL A 321 6.90 -25.99 27.98
N TYR A 322 8.08 -26.56 28.18
CA TYR A 322 9.19 -26.47 27.24
C TYR A 322 9.28 -27.74 26.41
N MET A 323 9.12 -27.61 25.09
CA MET A 323 9.21 -28.70 24.15
C MET A 323 10.65 -28.88 23.69
N ARG A 324 11.17 -30.10 23.80
CA ARG A 324 12.46 -30.47 23.22
C ARG A 324 12.20 -31.29 21.96
N ILE A 325 12.48 -30.72 20.81
CA ILE A 325 12.24 -31.34 19.50
C ILE A 325 13.54 -31.93 19.00
N MET A 326 13.68 -33.25 19.04
CA MET A 326 14.90 -33.95 18.60
C MET A 326 14.74 -34.49 17.18
N ASP A 327 15.62 -34.08 16.26
CA ASP A 327 15.77 -34.75 14.97
C ASP A 327 16.56 -36.05 15.18
N ASN A 328 15.90 -37.19 14.99
CA ASN A 328 16.48 -38.52 15.18
C ASN A 328 17.52 -38.88 14.10
N ILE A 329 17.55 -38.17 12.97
CA ILE A 329 18.50 -38.38 11.86
C ILE A 329 19.81 -37.66 12.16
N THR A 330 19.75 -36.38 12.50
CA THR A 330 20.94 -35.53 12.74
C THR A 330 21.39 -35.55 14.20
N SER A 331 20.52 -35.98 15.13
CA SER A 331 20.71 -35.91 16.59
C SER A 331 20.85 -34.48 17.13
N THR A 332 20.43 -33.47 16.37
CA THR A 332 20.27 -32.10 16.86
C THR A 332 18.90 -31.94 17.53
N PHE A 333 18.72 -30.85 18.28
CA PHE A 333 17.43 -30.51 18.85
C PHE A 333 17.24 -29.00 18.90
N THR A 334 15.99 -28.57 18.86
CA THR A 334 15.54 -27.23 19.22
C THR A 334 14.73 -27.29 20.52
N ILE A 335 14.52 -26.13 21.14
CA ILE A 335 13.67 -25.99 22.31
C ILE A 335 12.67 -24.89 21.97
N GLU A 336 11.39 -25.22 22.05
CA GLU A 336 10.29 -24.27 21.88
C GLU A 336 9.55 -24.12 23.21
N GLU A 337 8.93 -22.96 23.42
CA GLU A 337 8.02 -22.71 24.53
C GLU A 337 6.59 -23.02 24.07
N LEU A 338 5.89 -23.87 24.81
CA LEU A 338 4.47 -24.14 24.66
C LEU A 338 3.77 -23.41 25.80
N TYR A 339 3.12 -22.31 25.48
CA TYR A 339 2.26 -21.63 26.45
C TYR A 339 1.02 -22.50 26.73
N LEU A 340 0.26 -22.22 27.79
CA LEU A 340 -0.95 -22.97 28.13
C LEU A 340 -1.90 -22.01 28.81
N PHE A 341 -3.12 -21.86 28.29
CA PHE A 341 -4.08 -20.90 28.83
C PHE A 341 -5.39 -21.55 29.29
N VAL A 342 -5.90 -21.06 30.41
CA VAL A 342 -7.17 -21.53 30.98
C VAL A 342 -8.28 -20.55 30.64
N ILE A 343 -9.25 -21.01 29.83
CA ILE A 343 -10.44 -20.23 29.50
C ILE A 343 -11.43 -20.32 30.65
N VAL A 344 -11.71 -19.20 31.31
CA VAL A 344 -12.73 -19.12 32.36
C VAL A 344 -14.07 -18.72 31.72
N PRO A 345 -15.08 -19.60 31.68
CA PRO A 345 -16.34 -19.30 30.98
C PRO A 345 -17.10 -18.13 31.63
N ASP A 346 -17.59 -17.19 30.81
CA ASP A 346 -18.41 -16.09 31.29
C ASP A 346 -19.82 -16.56 31.67
N THR A 347 -20.06 -16.65 32.98
CA THR A 347 -21.38 -17.00 33.55
C THR A 347 -22.50 -15.98 33.24
N ALA A 348 -22.21 -14.84 32.61
CA ALA A 348 -23.16 -13.75 32.37
C ALA A 348 -23.89 -13.78 31.00
N GLY A 349 -23.76 -14.85 30.22
CA GLY A 349 -24.51 -15.02 28.97
C GLY A 349 -23.90 -14.30 27.76
N GLY A 350 -22.58 -14.20 27.74
CA GLY A 350 -21.78 -13.79 26.58
C GLY A 350 -21.76 -14.81 25.44
N THR A 351 -20.99 -14.49 24.41
CA THR A 351 -20.68 -15.35 23.26
C THR A 351 -20.07 -16.67 23.73
N ALA A 352 -20.37 -17.78 23.05
CA ALA A 352 -19.74 -19.07 23.32
C ALA A 352 -18.23 -18.96 23.07
N VAL A 353 -17.43 -19.47 24.01
CA VAL A 353 -15.95 -19.53 23.91
C VAL A 353 -15.58 -21.01 23.74
N TYR A 354 -14.59 -21.30 22.92
CA TYR A 354 -14.14 -22.66 22.61
C TYR A 354 -12.67 -22.83 23.01
N ASP A 355 -12.27 -24.03 23.41
CA ASP A 355 -10.85 -24.38 23.54
C ASP A 355 -10.21 -24.68 22.17
N THR A 356 -8.89 -24.85 22.13
CA THR A 356 -8.08 -25.19 20.92
C THR A 356 -8.56 -26.45 20.20
N PHE A 357 -9.41 -27.28 20.82
CA PHE A 357 -9.98 -28.47 20.19
C PHE A 357 -11.46 -28.28 19.79
N GLY A 358 -11.94 -27.04 19.80
CA GLY A 358 -13.30 -26.67 19.43
C GLY A 358 -14.36 -27.10 20.44
N ASN A 359 -13.99 -27.38 21.70
CA ASN A 359 -14.96 -27.69 22.75
C ASN A 359 -15.49 -26.40 23.37
N GLU A 360 -16.81 -26.23 23.38
CA GLU A 360 -17.47 -25.09 24.03
C GLU A 360 -17.22 -25.10 25.55
N CYS A 361 -16.65 -24.02 26.08
CA CYS A 361 -16.44 -23.78 27.50
C CYS A 361 -17.76 -23.33 28.16
N LEU A 362 -18.35 -24.18 29.00
CA LEU A 362 -19.70 -24.03 29.58
C LEU A 362 -19.75 -23.75 31.08
#